data_AF-A0A4E9F4L5-F1
#
_entry.id   AF-A0A4E9F4L5-F1
#
_cell.length_a   1.000
_cell.length_b   1.000
_cell.length_c   1.000
_cell.angle_alpha   90.00
_cell.angle_beta   90.00
_cell.angle_gamma   90.00
#
_symmetry.space_group_name_H-M   'P 1'
#
loop_
_entity.id
_entity.type
_entity.pdbx_description
1 polymer ?
#
loop_
_entity_poly.entity_id
_entity_poly.type
_entity_poly.pdbx_seq_one_letter_code
_entity_poly.pdbx_strand_id
1 'polypeptide(L)'
;MVISGNSICWMWHPSIIIIYLISYAYSVEIIPYKFHSDNDESINKCLQRAMEIISDETCLLFEPATILTDRNIEPILFMQSPFCSWQKSNQTMHLNGKCLNELSPPLPSLTLLSSSSSVSSWSDDACLAVLSHALSATDSSLPIRTQMIHLINTMYNCTEGCNMECENGGKVKNDCNCQCAYGFEGKNCEELSRRKLFTDPSCGIHSDEQGTVSLSTYPEGRTGATFCQWLIKSIPEKTIEFYIKDLDLDDDNVPPDQPCNDIFYIWGAKSIANPILCSTKDNLIGIRFESDSNWLLIELRTNPWSEGSHRGPRIKYRQVDAPYQRSLRAFTTDVIPSNASSNVPIFIILLLITLIR
;
A
#
# COMPACT_ATOMS: atom_id res chain seq x y z
N MET A 1 0.61 -60.55 -31.52
CA MET A 1 0.36 -59.82 -32.78
C MET A 1 0.88 -58.40 -32.55
N VAL A 2 2.20 -58.21 -32.64
CA VAL A 2 3.01 -57.96 -33.85
C VAL A 2 2.95 -56.47 -34.22
N ILE A 3 3.89 -55.66 -33.71
CA ILE A 3 5.09 -55.09 -34.39
C ILE A 3 4.79 -53.62 -34.79
N SER A 4 5.34 -52.65 -34.04
CA SER A 4 6.50 -51.77 -34.37
C SER A 4 6.09 -50.47 -35.09
N GLY A 5 6.82 -49.36 -35.02
CA GLY A 5 8.12 -49.07 -34.44
C GLY A 5 8.51 -47.58 -34.60
N ASN A 6 9.80 -47.33 -34.37
CA ASN A 6 10.62 -46.12 -34.58
C ASN A 6 10.62 -45.10 -33.42
N SER A 7 11.60 -45.12 -32.50
CA SER A 7 13.04 -44.75 -32.61
C SER A 7 13.28 -43.28 -32.94
N ILE A 8 13.67 -42.49 -31.94
CA ILE A 8 14.66 -41.39 -32.02
C ILE A 8 15.49 -41.41 -30.73
N CYS A 9 16.80 -41.60 -30.89
CA CYS A 9 17.84 -41.42 -29.88
C CYS A 9 18.31 -39.96 -29.88
N TRP A 10 18.44 -39.32 -28.71
CA TRP A 10 19.47 -38.30 -28.42
C TRP A 10 19.72 -38.36 -26.90
N MET A 11 20.78 -39.08 -26.47
CA MET A 11 22.14 -38.59 -26.20
C MET A 11 22.25 -37.75 -24.92
N TRP A 12 23.05 -38.29 -24.02
CA TRP A 12 23.38 -37.86 -22.67
C TRP A 12 24.07 -36.49 -22.63
N HIS A 13 23.74 -35.67 -21.62
CA HIS A 13 24.75 -34.83 -20.98
C HIS A 13 24.47 -34.67 -19.47
N PRO A 14 25.40 -35.07 -18.60
CA PRO A 14 25.30 -34.89 -17.16
C PRO A 14 26.00 -33.59 -16.78
N SER A 15 25.28 -32.50 -16.57
CA SER A 15 25.91 -31.24 -16.14
C SER A 15 24.88 -30.30 -15.56
N ILE A 16 25.18 -29.84 -14.34
CA ILE A 16 24.74 -28.58 -13.75
C ILE A 16 23.43 -28.65 -12.95
N ILE A 17 23.61 -29.06 -11.69
CA ILE A 17 22.93 -28.48 -10.53
C ILE A 17 23.22 -26.97 -10.57
N ILE A 18 22.41 -26.19 -11.32
CA ILE A 18 22.26 -24.76 -11.08
C ILE A 18 21.41 -24.69 -9.82
N ILE A 19 22.11 -24.43 -8.72
CA ILE A 19 21.53 -23.82 -7.54
C ILE A 19 20.82 -22.56 -8.04
N TYR A 20 19.49 -22.65 -8.16
CA TYR A 20 18.59 -21.50 -8.24
C TYR A 20 18.68 -20.76 -6.89
N LEU A 21 19.82 -20.11 -6.64
CA LEU A 21 19.87 -18.95 -5.78
C LEU A 21 19.15 -17.86 -6.57
N ILE A 22 17.82 -17.88 -6.47
CA ILE A 22 17.04 -16.67 -6.63
C ILE A 22 17.47 -15.82 -5.43
N SER A 23 18.59 -15.10 -5.60
CA SER A 23 18.89 -13.93 -4.81
C SER A 23 17.79 -12.92 -5.15
N TYR A 24 16.66 -13.06 -4.45
CA TYR A 24 15.71 -11.97 -4.27
C TYR A 24 16.53 -10.82 -3.72
N ALA A 25 16.84 -9.86 -4.59
CA ALA A 25 17.45 -8.62 -4.18
C ALA A 25 16.41 -7.91 -3.32
N TYR A 26 16.54 -8.04 -2.01
CA TYR A 26 15.85 -7.16 -1.07
C TYR A 26 16.23 -5.74 -1.49
N SER A 27 15.25 -4.92 -1.85
CA SER A 27 15.45 -3.48 -2.02
C SER A 27 15.61 -2.87 -0.63
N VAL A 28 16.72 -3.15 0.03
CA VAL A 28 17.11 -2.47 1.26
C VAL A 28 17.56 -1.08 0.85
N GLU A 29 16.85 -0.06 1.32
CA GLU A 29 17.28 1.32 1.12
C GLU A 29 18.25 1.68 2.23
N ILE A 30 19.50 1.95 1.84
CA ILE A 30 20.56 2.30 2.78
C ILE A 30 20.56 3.82 2.95
N ILE A 31 20.37 4.28 4.18
CA ILE A 31 20.39 5.68 4.58
C ILE A 31 21.73 5.97 5.26
N PRO A 32 22.67 6.65 4.57
CA PRO A 32 23.93 7.02 5.17
C PRO A 32 23.72 8.09 6.24
N TYR A 33 24.38 7.95 7.38
CA TYR A 33 24.33 8.96 8.45
C TYR A 33 25.72 9.30 9.01
N LYS A 34 25.81 10.48 9.62
CA LYS A 34 27.01 10.93 10.33
C LYS A 34 26.62 11.73 11.57
N PHE A 35 27.28 11.46 12.69
CA PHE A 35 27.21 12.32 13.87
C PHE A 35 28.32 13.38 13.82
N HIS A 36 28.01 14.60 14.21
CA HIS A 36 29.03 15.63 14.44
C HIS A 36 29.90 15.26 15.66
N SER A 37 31.19 15.58 15.62
CA SER A 37 32.17 15.23 16.68
C SER A 37 31.81 15.82 18.04
N ASP A 38 31.11 16.95 18.02
CA ASP A 38 30.80 17.74 19.22
C ASP A 38 29.44 17.36 19.83
N ASN A 39 28.78 16.33 19.31
CA ASN A 39 27.52 15.84 19.87
C ASN A 39 27.74 15.14 21.21
N ASP A 40 26.84 15.39 22.15
CA ASP A 40 26.75 14.58 23.37
C ASP A 40 26.48 13.10 23.02
N GLU A 41 27.22 12.19 23.65
CA GLU A 41 27.12 10.75 23.43
C GLU A 41 25.71 10.22 23.68
N SER A 42 24.97 10.81 24.63
CA SER A 42 23.58 10.44 24.90
C SER A 42 22.67 10.69 23.70
N ILE A 43 22.88 11.77 22.93
CA ILE A 43 22.06 12.10 21.74
C ILE A 43 22.29 11.06 20.66
N ASN A 44 23.57 10.74 20.42
CA ASN A 44 23.95 9.74 19.44
C ASN A 44 23.35 8.37 19.78
N LYS A 45 23.40 7.93 21.06
CA LYS A 45 22.79 6.67 21.51
C LYS A 45 21.27 6.64 21.32
N CYS A 46 20.58 7.75 21.59
CA CYS A 46 19.13 7.83 21.40
C CYS A 46 18.74 7.71 19.92
N LEU A 47 19.45 8.40 19.03
CA LEU A 47 19.24 8.29 17.59
C LEU A 47 19.56 6.90 17.06
N GLN A 48 20.64 6.27 17.52
CA GLN A 48 21.00 4.90 17.13
C GLN A 48 19.91 3.89 17.48
N ARG A 49 19.35 3.93 18.69
CA ARG A 49 18.22 3.05 19.07
C ARG A 49 16.99 3.28 18.19
N ALA A 50 16.69 4.54 17.88
CA ALA A 50 15.57 4.86 17.00
C ALA A 50 15.81 4.36 15.56
N MET A 51 17.06 4.44 15.06
CA MET A 51 17.45 3.86 13.78
C MET A 51 17.29 2.33 13.79
N GLU A 52 17.74 1.65 14.85
CA GLU A 52 17.56 0.20 15.03
C GLU A 52 16.08 -0.19 14.98
N ILE A 53 15.22 0.53 15.70
CA ILE A 53 13.76 0.30 15.67
C ILE A 53 13.19 0.46 14.26
N ILE A 54 13.58 1.51 13.52
CA ILE A 54 13.12 1.70 12.14
C ILE A 54 13.66 0.58 11.24
N SER A 55 14.92 0.19 11.38
CA SER A 55 15.52 -0.89 10.59
C SER A 55 14.91 -2.27 10.88
N ASP A 56 14.49 -2.53 12.11
CA ASP A 56 13.83 -3.78 12.49
C ASP A 56 12.39 -3.88 11.95
N GLU A 57 11.70 -2.75 11.79
CA GLU A 57 10.28 -2.70 11.39
C GLU A 57 10.03 -2.21 9.96
N THR A 58 11.09 -1.89 9.20
CA THR A 58 11.02 -1.35 7.83
C THR A 58 12.12 -1.94 6.93
N CYS A 59 12.14 -1.55 5.66
CA CYS A 59 13.16 -1.90 4.69
C CYS A 59 14.39 -0.96 4.71
N LEU A 60 14.41 0.00 5.63
CA LEU A 60 15.46 1.01 5.72
C LEU A 60 16.62 0.51 6.57
N LEU A 61 17.85 0.63 6.07
CA LEU A 61 19.05 0.31 6.82
C LEU A 61 19.88 1.57 7.04
N PHE A 62 20.22 1.89 8.29
CA PHE A 62 21.08 3.03 8.59
C PHE A 62 22.54 2.59 8.66
N GLU A 63 23.40 3.19 7.82
CA GLU A 63 24.83 2.89 7.80
C GLU A 63 25.69 4.14 8.05
N PRO A 64 26.75 4.06 8.87
CA PRO A 64 27.70 5.16 9.02
C PRO A 64 28.35 5.54 7.69
N ALA A 65 28.39 6.83 7.38
CA ALA A 65 28.97 7.36 6.15
C ALA A 65 30.45 6.99 5.91
N THR A 66 31.18 6.57 6.96
CA THR A 66 32.57 6.10 6.84
C THR A 66 32.71 4.78 6.07
N ILE A 67 31.62 4.02 5.92
CA ILE A 67 31.61 2.71 5.27
C ILE A 67 31.32 2.82 3.77
N LEU A 68 30.60 3.87 3.36
CA LEU A 68 30.09 4.05 1.99
C LEU A 68 31.02 4.97 1.18
N THR A 69 32.10 4.41 0.65
CA THR A 69 33.07 5.19 -0.15
C THR A 69 32.68 5.36 -1.62
N ASP A 70 31.61 4.72 -2.09
CA ASP A 70 31.36 4.53 -3.53
C ASP A 70 29.97 4.96 -4.01
N ARG A 71 29.16 5.58 -3.15
CA ARG A 71 27.82 6.06 -3.51
C ARG A 71 27.76 7.57 -3.30
N ASN A 72 27.41 8.32 -4.35
CA ASN A 72 27.19 9.78 -4.31
C ASN A 72 25.95 10.18 -3.47
N ILE A 73 25.68 9.48 -2.38
CA ILE A 73 24.55 9.74 -1.49
C ILE A 73 25.08 10.57 -0.32
N GLU A 74 24.61 11.80 -0.21
CA GLU A 74 24.96 12.67 0.92
C GLU A 74 24.38 12.10 2.21
N PRO A 75 25.17 11.99 3.29
CA PRO A 75 24.68 11.47 4.57
C PRO A 75 23.81 12.47 5.31
N ILE A 76 22.86 11.95 6.09
CA ILE A 76 22.15 12.76 7.09
C ILE A 76 23.14 13.12 8.21
N LEU A 77 23.43 14.40 8.37
CA LEU A 77 24.31 14.91 9.41
C LEU A 77 23.50 15.29 10.65
N PHE A 78 23.71 14.58 11.75
CA PHE A 78 23.12 14.91 13.04
C PHE A 78 24.09 15.76 13.84
N MET A 79 23.68 16.97 14.22
CA MET A 79 24.52 17.88 14.99
C MET A 79 23.79 18.55 16.15
N GLN A 80 24.47 18.69 17.28
CA GLN A 80 23.96 19.40 18.42
C GLN A 80 23.98 20.92 18.17
N SER A 81 22.89 21.59 18.48
CA SER A 81 22.65 23.00 18.17
C SER A 81 21.80 23.65 19.27
N PRO A 82 21.86 24.99 19.45
CA PRO A 82 20.92 25.69 20.35
C PRO A 82 19.45 25.56 19.92
N PHE A 83 19.18 25.22 18.66
CA PHE A 83 17.85 25.17 18.06
C PHE A 83 17.53 23.78 17.49
N CYS A 84 16.25 23.45 17.42
CA CYS A 84 15.72 22.21 16.82
C CYS A 84 15.30 22.51 15.39
N SER A 85 15.97 21.95 14.39
CA SER A 85 15.58 22.20 13.00
C SER A 85 16.10 21.14 12.04
N TRP A 86 15.27 20.75 11.08
CA TRP A 86 15.69 20.01 9.90
C TRP A 86 16.06 20.97 8.77
N GLN A 87 17.26 20.85 8.24
CA GLN A 87 17.70 21.60 7.08
C GLN A 87 17.82 20.67 5.87
N LYS A 88 16.80 20.66 5.01
CA LYS A 88 16.73 19.78 3.83
C LYS A 88 17.85 20.01 2.82
N SER A 89 18.33 21.26 2.67
CA SER A 89 19.31 21.64 1.63
C SER A 89 20.70 21.04 1.81
N ASN A 90 21.06 20.66 3.04
CA ASN A 90 22.35 20.04 3.40
C ASN A 90 22.16 18.76 4.22
N GLN A 91 20.95 18.21 4.23
CA GLN A 91 20.54 17.04 5.00
C GLN A 91 21.00 17.06 6.47
N THR A 92 20.94 18.23 7.11
CA THR A 92 21.45 18.40 8.47
C THR A 92 20.31 18.52 9.47
N MET A 93 20.34 17.69 10.50
CA MET A 93 19.41 17.70 11.62
C MET A 93 20.08 18.33 12.85
N HIS A 94 19.57 19.50 13.24
CA HIS A 94 20.01 20.23 14.42
C HIS A 94 19.18 19.83 15.64
N LEU A 95 19.86 19.38 16.70
CA LEU A 95 19.23 18.79 17.89
C LEU A 95 19.76 19.38 19.19
N ASN A 96 18.93 19.37 20.22
CA ASN A 96 19.29 19.72 21.58
C ASN A 96 18.50 18.84 22.53
N GLY A 97 18.98 18.65 23.77
CA GLY A 97 18.22 17.97 24.81
C GLY A 97 16.85 18.60 25.06
N LYS A 98 16.69 19.91 24.81
CA LYS A 98 15.38 20.57 24.88
C LYS A 98 14.38 20.04 23.84
N CYS A 99 14.83 19.77 22.61
CA CYS A 99 13.99 19.23 21.52
C CYS A 99 13.43 17.86 21.89
N LEU A 100 14.29 16.99 22.42
CA LEU A 100 13.93 15.63 22.78
C LEU A 100 12.99 15.57 23.99
N ASN A 101 13.13 16.52 24.92
CA ASN A 101 12.23 16.65 26.04
C ASN A 101 10.83 17.16 25.63
N GLU A 102 10.75 18.07 24.64
CA GLU A 102 9.47 18.58 24.13
C GLU A 102 8.70 17.51 23.31
N LEU A 103 9.42 16.62 22.62
CA LEU A 103 8.85 15.53 21.82
C LEU A 103 8.49 14.28 22.64
N SER A 104 9.03 14.13 23.84
CA SER A 104 8.67 13.01 24.72
C SER A 104 7.26 13.25 25.24
N PRO A 105 6.27 12.36 24.99
CA PRO A 105 4.95 12.49 25.60
C PRO A 105 5.11 12.53 27.13
N PRO A 106 4.26 13.29 27.84
CA PRO A 106 4.30 13.28 29.30
C PRO A 106 4.09 11.85 29.76
N LEU A 107 5.12 11.23 30.36
CA LEU A 107 5.00 9.89 30.92
C LEU A 107 3.77 9.88 31.86
N PRO A 108 2.87 8.90 31.74
CA PRO A 108 1.80 8.74 32.70
C PRO A 108 2.46 8.64 34.08
N SER A 109 2.05 9.53 34.99
CA SER A 109 2.69 9.74 36.29
C SER A 109 2.65 8.47 37.15
N LEU A 110 3.63 7.60 36.97
CA LEU A 110 3.97 6.55 37.91
C LEU A 110 5.05 7.12 38.83
N THR A 111 4.58 7.67 39.95
CA THR A 111 5.38 7.97 41.13
C THR A 111 6.07 6.70 41.63
N LEU A 112 7.40 6.61 41.57
CA LEU A 112 8.22 5.85 42.52
C LEU A 112 9.74 6.08 42.29
N LEU A 113 10.27 7.01 43.07
CA LEU A 113 11.57 6.96 43.77
C LEU A 113 12.72 6.18 43.09
N SER A 114 13.59 6.89 42.39
CA SER A 114 15.04 6.67 42.51
C SER A 114 15.82 7.95 42.16
N SER A 115 16.39 8.55 43.19
CA SER A 115 17.36 9.63 43.12
C SER A 115 18.75 9.05 42.90
N SER A 116 19.34 9.20 41.72
CA SER A 116 20.79 9.40 41.54
C SER A 116 21.18 9.42 40.07
N SER A 117 22.06 10.37 39.73
CA SER A 117 22.84 10.49 38.49
C SER A 117 22.06 10.77 37.20
N SER A 118 22.11 12.04 36.84
CA SER A 118 21.75 12.66 35.56
C SER A 118 22.39 11.95 34.36
N VAL A 119 21.66 11.02 33.77
CA VAL A 119 21.75 10.70 32.36
C VAL A 119 20.33 10.93 31.86
N SER A 120 20.12 11.98 31.05
CA SER A 120 18.80 12.28 30.50
C SER A 120 18.35 11.11 29.62
N SER A 121 17.58 10.18 30.19
CA SER A 121 16.99 9.08 29.43
C SER A 121 15.81 9.64 28.65
N TRP A 122 16.07 10.15 27.46
CA TRP A 122 14.99 10.49 26.53
C TRP A 122 14.23 9.22 26.14
N SER A 123 12.94 9.36 25.85
CA SER A 123 12.15 8.26 25.32
C SER A 123 12.61 7.92 23.90
N ASP A 124 12.63 6.63 23.54
CA ASP A 124 12.95 6.21 22.17
C ASP A 124 11.97 6.86 21.17
N ASP A 125 10.73 7.13 21.59
CA ASP A 125 9.71 7.84 20.81
C ASP A 125 10.13 9.26 20.39
N ALA A 126 10.87 10.00 21.22
CA ALA A 126 11.34 11.33 20.87
C ALA A 126 12.38 11.30 19.75
N CYS A 127 13.31 10.35 19.79
CA CYS A 127 14.30 10.18 18.73
C CYS A 127 13.69 9.57 17.46
N LEU A 128 12.68 8.72 17.59
CA LEU A 128 11.86 8.25 16.47
C LEU A 128 11.17 9.42 15.76
N ALA A 129 10.55 10.34 16.50
CA ALA A 129 9.94 11.54 15.92
C ALA A 129 10.96 12.45 15.21
N VAL A 130 12.18 12.58 15.74
CA VAL A 130 13.27 13.29 15.06
C VAL A 130 13.61 12.62 13.74
N LEU A 131 13.76 11.29 13.72
CA LEU A 131 14.05 10.55 12.50
C LEU A 131 12.92 10.63 11.48
N SER A 132 11.65 10.60 11.90
CA SER A 132 10.53 10.75 10.97
C SER A 132 10.57 12.08 10.21
N HIS A 133 10.96 13.17 10.87
CA HIS A 133 11.18 14.45 10.21
C HIS A 133 12.35 14.41 9.22
N ALA A 134 13.47 13.77 9.57
CA ALA A 134 14.61 13.62 8.66
C ALA A 134 14.24 12.81 7.41
N LEU A 135 13.44 11.76 7.58
CA LEU A 135 12.93 10.89 6.51
C LEU A 135 11.78 11.51 5.70
N SER A 136 11.43 12.79 5.96
CA SER A 136 10.28 13.47 5.37
C SER A 136 8.94 12.76 5.59
N ALA A 137 8.85 11.89 6.62
CA ALA A 137 7.68 11.07 6.87
C ALA A 137 6.52 11.85 7.47
N THR A 138 6.77 12.96 8.16
CA THR A 138 5.70 13.73 8.82
C THR A 138 6.00 15.21 8.87
N ASP A 139 5.03 16.04 8.49
CA ASP A 139 5.04 17.50 8.77
C ASP A 139 4.28 17.85 10.07
N SER A 140 3.76 16.86 10.81
CA SER A 140 2.80 17.13 11.89
C SER A 140 2.75 16.05 12.99
N SER A 141 3.24 16.43 14.18
CA SER A 141 2.86 16.03 15.56
C SER A 141 2.04 14.75 15.85
N LEU A 142 2.39 13.57 15.33
CA LEU A 142 1.79 12.30 15.78
C LEU A 142 2.83 11.37 16.45
N PRO A 143 2.88 11.30 17.79
CA PRO A 143 3.88 10.51 18.52
C PRO A 143 3.38 9.08 18.80
N ILE A 144 2.86 8.38 17.79
CA ILE A 144 2.52 6.96 17.93
C ILE A 144 3.45 6.17 17.03
N ARG A 145 4.42 5.45 17.64
CA ARG A 145 5.42 4.58 16.96
C ARG A 145 4.82 3.80 15.80
N THR A 146 3.68 3.14 16.01
CA THR A 146 3.00 2.34 14.98
C THR A 146 2.56 3.15 13.75
N GLN A 147 2.06 4.38 13.95
CA GLN A 147 1.63 5.23 12.84
C GLN A 147 2.84 5.74 12.06
N MET A 148 3.91 6.09 12.77
CA MET A 148 5.16 6.55 12.16
C MET A 148 5.80 5.46 11.31
N ILE A 149 5.94 4.24 11.86
CA ILE A 149 6.48 3.09 11.12
C ILE A 149 5.61 2.75 9.91
N HIS A 150 4.28 2.77 10.05
CA HIS A 150 3.37 2.55 8.92
C HIS A 150 3.57 3.59 7.80
N LEU A 151 3.75 4.85 8.17
CA LEU A 151 3.96 5.94 7.22
C LEU A 151 5.32 5.83 6.53
N ILE A 152 6.38 5.51 7.28
CA ILE A 152 7.71 5.21 6.71
C ILE A 152 7.60 4.03 5.74
N ASN A 153 6.96 2.93 6.14
CA ASN A 153 6.78 1.76 5.28
C ASN A 153 5.99 2.08 4.01
N THR A 154 5.00 2.96 4.10
CA THR A 154 4.21 3.42 2.95
C THR A 154 5.03 4.32 2.03
N MET A 155 5.81 5.24 2.59
CA MET A 155 6.61 6.19 1.81
C MET A 155 7.78 5.55 1.09
N TYR A 156 8.46 4.61 1.76
CA TYR A 156 9.63 3.90 1.23
C TYR A 156 9.27 2.56 0.60
N ASN A 157 7.96 2.28 0.45
CA ASN A 157 7.45 1.02 -0.09
C ASN A 157 8.03 -0.24 0.60
N CYS A 158 8.38 -0.13 1.87
CA CYS A 158 8.96 -1.23 2.64
C CYS A 158 8.00 -2.39 2.89
N THR A 159 6.73 -2.24 2.50
CA THR A 159 5.81 -3.36 2.31
C THR A 159 6.33 -4.43 1.32
N GLU A 160 7.40 -4.16 0.57
CA GLU A 160 8.16 -5.17 -0.18
C GLU A 160 8.71 -6.32 0.69
N GLY A 161 8.73 -6.21 2.03
CA GLY A 161 9.00 -7.37 2.89
C GLY A 161 7.97 -8.50 2.75
N CYS A 162 6.73 -8.17 2.38
CA CYS A 162 5.69 -9.13 2.11
C CYS A 162 5.51 -9.29 0.59
N ASN A 163 5.95 -10.42 0.04
CA ASN A 163 5.80 -10.77 -1.39
C ASN A 163 4.34 -11.08 -1.81
N MET A 164 3.35 -10.52 -1.12
CA MET A 164 1.93 -10.80 -1.38
C MET A 164 1.15 -9.52 -1.61
N GLU A 165 0.21 -9.59 -2.55
CA GLU A 165 -0.77 -8.56 -2.82
C GLU A 165 -2.14 -9.04 -2.33
N CYS A 166 -2.83 -8.19 -1.57
CA CYS A 166 -4.21 -8.45 -1.17
C CYS A 166 -5.16 -7.95 -2.25
N GLU A 167 -6.05 -8.81 -2.72
CA GLU A 167 -7.08 -8.52 -3.70
C GLU A 167 -8.33 -7.89 -3.04
N ASN A 168 -9.23 -7.39 -3.87
CA ASN A 168 -10.60 -7.00 -3.51
C ASN A 168 -10.71 -6.06 -2.28
N GLY A 169 -9.77 -5.11 -2.15
CA GLY A 169 -9.73 -4.15 -1.06
C GLY A 169 -9.14 -4.69 0.26
N GLY A 170 -8.52 -5.87 0.24
CA GLY A 170 -7.75 -6.38 1.36
C GLY A 170 -6.51 -5.53 1.67
N LYS A 171 -6.03 -5.61 2.91
CA LYS A 171 -4.84 -4.87 3.38
C LYS A 171 -3.81 -5.83 3.94
N VAL A 172 -2.54 -5.66 3.58
CA VAL A 172 -1.44 -6.43 4.17
C VAL A 172 -1.24 -5.99 5.61
N LYS A 173 -1.27 -6.94 6.54
CA LYS A 173 -0.95 -6.74 7.95
C LYS A 173 0.57 -6.85 8.18
N ASN A 174 1.02 -6.42 9.36
CA ASN A 174 2.43 -6.49 9.76
C ASN A 174 3.01 -7.92 9.79
N ASP A 175 2.16 -8.96 9.89
CA ASP A 175 2.56 -10.37 9.87
C ASP A 175 2.60 -10.98 8.45
N CYS A 176 2.57 -10.15 7.40
CA CYS A 176 2.46 -10.57 6.00
C CYS A 176 1.27 -11.51 5.75
N ASN A 177 0.11 -11.22 6.34
CA ASN A 177 -1.16 -11.84 6.01
C ASN A 177 -2.16 -10.78 5.55
N CYS A 178 -3.09 -11.15 4.68
CA CYS A 178 -4.14 -10.23 4.27
C CYS A 178 -5.26 -10.10 5.30
N GLN A 179 -5.61 -8.85 5.64
CA GLN A 179 -6.87 -8.50 6.26
C GLN A 179 -7.91 -8.26 5.17
N CYS A 180 -8.85 -9.20 5.01
CA CYS A 180 -9.87 -9.10 3.97
C CYS A 180 -10.97 -8.10 4.31
N ALA A 181 -11.42 -7.38 3.28
CA ALA A 181 -12.60 -6.54 3.36
C ALA A 181 -13.87 -7.38 3.50
N TYR A 182 -14.98 -6.73 3.87
CA TYR A 182 -16.27 -7.40 3.98
C TYR A 182 -16.62 -8.17 2.69
N GLY A 183 -17.10 -9.40 2.85
CA GLY A 183 -17.50 -10.25 1.73
C GLY A 183 -16.40 -11.18 1.22
N PHE A 184 -15.13 -10.95 1.59
CA PHE A 184 -13.99 -11.71 1.06
C PHE A 184 -13.30 -12.62 2.07
N GLU A 185 -12.72 -13.71 1.60
CA GLU A 185 -11.83 -14.62 2.31
C GLU A 185 -10.73 -15.15 1.37
N GLY A 186 -9.91 -16.07 1.86
CA GLY A 186 -8.75 -16.59 1.14
C GLY A 186 -7.44 -15.98 1.63
N LYS A 187 -6.32 -16.48 1.11
CA LYS A 187 -4.98 -16.05 1.55
C LYS A 187 -4.73 -14.60 1.15
N ASN A 188 -5.20 -14.22 -0.03
CA ASN A 188 -5.06 -12.92 -0.65
C ASN A 188 -6.41 -12.19 -0.76
N CYS A 189 -7.47 -12.63 -0.08
CA CYS A 189 -8.83 -12.07 -0.20
C CYS A 189 -9.47 -12.24 -1.58
N GLU A 190 -9.08 -13.30 -2.28
CA GLU A 190 -9.47 -13.64 -3.64
C GLU A 190 -10.83 -14.34 -3.74
N GLU A 191 -11.35 -14.87 -2.62
CA GLU A 191 -12.57 -15.69 -2.56
C GLU A 191 -13.75 -14.96 -1.94
N LEU A 192 -14.97 -15.37 -2.28
CA LEU A 192 -16.21 -14.87 -1.65
C LEU A 192 -16.56 -15.68 -0.40
N SER A 193 -16.44 -15.05 0.77
CA SER A 193 -16.63 -15.66 2.10
C SER A 193 -17.98 -16.34 2.35
N ARG A 194 -18.99 -15.96 1.56
CA ARG A 194 -20.38 -16.42 1.73
C ARG A 194 -20.90 -17.21 0.55
N ARG A 195 -20.01 -17.72 -0.32
CA ARG A 195 -20.38 -18.51 -1.49
C ARG A 195 -21.28 -19.71 -1.15
N LYS A 196 -21.08 -20.34 0.00
CA LYS A 196 -21.91 -21.46 0.49
C LYS A 196 -23.37 -21.10 0.79
N LEU A 197 -23.69 -19.81 0.89
CA LEU A 197 -25.04 -19.32 1.18
C LEU A 197 -25.80 -18.95 -0.11
N PHE A 198 -25.18 -19.07 -1.29
CA PHE A 198 -25.82 -18.68 -2.54
C PHE A 198 -27.05 -19.54 -2.84
N THR A 199 -28.15 -18.88 -3.15
CA THR A 199 -29.44 -19.53 -3.46
C THR A 199 -29.85 -19.38 -4.93
N ASP A 200 -29.01 -18.72 -5.74
CA ASP A 200 -29.23 -18.49 -7.16
C ASP A 200 -27.95 -18.84 -7.96
N PRO A 201 -28.07 -19.51 -9.12
CA PRO A 201 -26.92 -19.94 -9.91
C PRO A 201 -26.18 -18.79 -10.64
N SER A 202 -26.77 -17.58 -10.74
CA SER A 202 -26.11 -16.42 -11.33
C SER A 202 -25.05 -15.79 -10.42
N CYS A 203 -25.07 -16.13 -9.12
CA CYS A 203 -24.14 -15.59 -8.13
C CYS A 203 -22.73 -16.11 -8.36
N GLY A 204 -21.72 -15.28 -8.06
CA GLY A 204 -20.32 -15.65 -8.17
C GLY A 204 -19.45 -14.56 -8.78
N ILE A 205 -18.37 -14.99 -9.41
CA ILE A 205 -17.34 -14.13 -9.98
C ILE A 205 -17.63 -13.91 -11.47
N HIS A 206 -17.57 -12.66 -11.90
CA HIS A 206 -17.78 -12.20 -13.27
C HIS A 206 -16.53 -11.44 -13.71
N SER A 207 -15.91 -11.82 -14.84
CA SER A 207 -14.63 -11.24 -15.29
C SER A 207 -14.62 -10.82 -16.76
N ASP A 208 -15.79 -10.82 -17.40
CA ASP A 208 -15.92 -10.40 -18.79
C ASP A 208 -15.63 -8.90 -18.95
N GLU A 209 -15.16 -8.47 -20.13
CA GLU A 209 -14.91 -7.04 -20.38
C GLU A 209 -16.17 -6.20 -20.29
N GLN A 210 -17.33 -6.79 -20.59
CA GLN A 210 -18.64 -6.19 -20.42
C GLN A 210 -19.67 -7.29 -20.15
N GLY A 211 -20.70 -6.97 -19.36
CA GLY A 211 -21.69 -7.97 -19.02
C GLY A 211 -22.95 -7.40 -18.38
N THR A 212 -23.80 -8.30 -17.93
CA THR A 212 -25.01 -7.99 -17.15
C THR A 212 -25.11 -8.97 -16.01
N VAL A 213 -25.34 -8.47 -14.80
CA VAL A 213 -25.65 -9.28 -13.62
C VAL A 213 -27.10 -9.06 -13.22
N SER A 214 -27.80 -10.16 -12.96
CA SER A 214 -29.18 -10.22 -12.47
C SER A 214 -29.43 -11.62 -11.90
N LEU A 215 -30.51 -11.80 -11.15
CA LEU A 215 -30.96 -13.12 -10.76
C LEU A 215 -31.22 -14.00 -11.98
N SER A 216 -31.03 -15.31 -11.83
CA SER A 216 -31.23 -16.28 -12.91
C SER A 216 -32.67 -16.35 -13.42
N THR A 217 -33.63 -15.90 -12.61
CA THR A 217 -35.06 -15.85 -12.94
C THR A 217 -35.46 -14.59 -13.69
N TYR A 218 -34.59 -13.59 -13.85
CA TYR A 218 -34.96 -12.33 -14.51
C TYR A 218 -35.34 -12.57 -15.99
N PRO A 219 -36.43 -11.99 -16.52
CA PRO A 219 -37.23 -10.89 -15.97
C PRO A 219 -38.36 -11.31 -15.03
N GLU A 220 -38.57 -12.59 -14.79
CA GLU A 220 -39.52 -13.06 -13.81
C GLU A 220 -39.04 -12.74 -12.38
N GLY A 221 -39.98 -12.34 -11.53
CA GLY A 221 -39.72 -12.18 -10.11
C GLY A 221 -39.48 -13.55 -9.44
N ARG A 222 -38.84 -13.52 -8.28
CA ARG A 222 -38.66 -14.70 -7.43
C ARG A 222 -39.31 -14.47 -6.07
N THR A 223 -39.91 -15.52 -5.52
CA THR A 223 -40.42 -15.54 -4.15
C THR A 223 -39.43 -16.21 -3.20
N GLY A 224 -39.51 -15.84 -1.92
CA GLY A 224 -38.74 -16.44 -0.83
C GLY A 224 -37.31 -15.92 -0.69
N ALA A 225 -36.57 -16.57 0.21
CA ALA A 225 -35.23 -16.14 0.61
C ALA A 225 -34.22 -16.31 -0.51
N THR A 226 -33.52 -15.22 -0.83
CA THR A 226 -32.43 -15.18 -1.79
C THR A 226 -31.22 -14.53 -1.13
N PHE A 227 -30.07 -15.19 -1.21
CA PHE A 227 -28.78 -14.59 -0.90
C PHE A 227 -27.90 -14.74 -2.13
N CYS A 228 -27.43 -13.61 -2.67
CA CYS A 228 -26.62 -13.59 -3.87
C CYS A 228 -25.53 -12.53 -3.78
N GLN A 229 -24.31 -12.89 -4.18
CA GLN A 229 -23.22 -11.95 -4.38
C GLN A 229 -22.69 -12.08 -5.81
N TRP A 230 -22.52 -10.95 -6.49
CA TRP A 230 -21.83 -10.84 -7.76
C TRP A 230 -20.55 -10.04 -7.56
N LEU A 231 -19.39 -10.69 -7.72
CA LEU A 231 -18.10 -10.04 -7.74
C LEU A 231 -17.68 -9.79 -9.19
N ILE A 232 -17.69 -8.55 -9.62
CA ILE A 232 -17.15 -8.17 -10.93
C ILE A 232 -15.67 -7.86 -10.74
N LYS A 233 -14.79 -8.57 -11.46
CA LYS A 233 -13.34 -8.39 -11.42
C LYS A 233 -12.83 -7.89 -12.77
N SER A 234 -11.79 -7.08 -12.70
CA SER A 234 -11.04 -6.55 -13.83
C SER A 234 -9.53 -6.69 -13.57
N ILE A 235 -8.72 -6.47 -14.61
CA ILE A 235 -7.26 -6.36 -14.46
C ILE A 235 -6.90 -5.06 -13.69
N PRO A 236 -5.73 -5.00 -13.00
CA PRO A 236 -5.33 -3.86 -12.16
C PRO A 236 -5.33 -2.50 -12.86
N GLU A 237 -5.13 -2.46 -14.18
CA GLU A 237 -5.07 -1.23 -14.99
C GLU A 237 -6.45 -0.68 -15.38
N LYS A 238 -7.53 -1.36 -15.00
CA LYS A 238 -8.91 -1.03 -15.38
C LYS A 238 -9.82 -0.85 -14.18
N THR A 239 -10.75 0.09 -14.26
CA THR A 239 -11.90 0.25 -13.36
C THR A 239 -13.16 -0.33 -14.01
N ILE A 240 -14.27 -0.39 -13.26
CA ILE A 240 -15.55 -0.94 -13.71
C ILE A 240 -16.56 0.20 -13.75
N GLU A 241 -17.00 0.57 -14.95
CA GLU A 241 -18.16 1.44 -15.12
C GLU A 241 -19.43 0.57 -15.10
N PHE A 242 -20.43 0.96 -14.31
CA PHE A 242 -21.70 0.24 -14.24
C PHE A 242 -22.90 1.18 -14.11
N TYR A 243 -24.08 0.66 -14.41
CA TYR A 243 -25.35 1.32 -14.12
C TYR A 243 -26.44 0.31 -13.82
N ILE A 244 -27.37 0.71 -12.95
CA ILE A 244 -28.54 -0.09 -12.61
C ILE A 244 -29.61 0.17 -13.68
N LYS A 245 -29.99 -0.88 -14.40
CA LYS A 245 -31.02 -0.81 -15.46
C LYS A 245 -32.44 -0.97 -14.90
N ASP A 246 -32.60 -1.84 -13.92
CA ASP A 246 -33.86 -2.16 -13.24
C ASP A 246 -33.52 -2.55 -11.80
N LEU A 247 -34.36 -2.15 -10.85
CA LEU A 247 -34.18 -2.45 -9.43
C LEU A 247 -35.54 -2.63 -8.76
N ASP A 248 -35.92 -3.88 -8.57
CA ASP A 248 -37.18 -4.28 -7.95
C ASP A 248 -36.86 -5.01 -6.64
N LEU A 249 -37.12 -4.32 -5.52
CA LEU A 249 -36.87 -4.77 -4.16
C LEU A 249 -38.18 -4.67 -3.37
N ASP A 250 -38.39 -5.60 -2.43
CA ASP A 250 -39.49 -5.54 -1.46
C ASP A 250 -39.37 -4.28 -0.58
N ASP A 251 -40.25 -3.31 -0.81
CA ASP A 251 -40.42 -2.09 -0.02
C ASP A 251 -41.81 -2.00 0.63
N ASP A 252 -42.54 -3.12 0.71
CA ASP A 252 -43.89 -3.13 1.25
C ASP A 252 -43.88 -2.76 2.75
N ASN A 253 -44.71 -1.78 3.10
CA ASN A 253 -44.87 -1.28 4.48
C ASN A 253 -43.59 -0.72 5.12
N VAL A 254 -42.59 -0.32 4.32
CA VAL A 254 -41.33 0.27 4.82
C VAL A 254 -41.45 1.81 4.90
N PRO A 255 -41.17 2.43 6.05
CA PRO A 255 -41.08 3.90 6.15
C PRO A 255 -39.98 4.49 5.24
N PRO A 256 -40.12 5.73 4.74
CA PRO A 256 -39.17 6.32 3.78
C PRO A 256 -37.69 6.37 4.22
N ASP A 257 -37.44 6.42 5.52
CA ASP A 257 -36.09 6.54 6.10
C ASP A 257 -35.50 5.19 6.54
N GLN A 258 -36.13 4.08 6.15
CA GLN A 258 -35.66 2.73 6.50
C GLN A 258 -35.12 1.99 5.26
N PRO A 259 -34.17 1.05 5.46
CA PRO A 259 -33.78 0.13 4.42
C PRO A 259 -34.97 -0.74 4.02
N CYS A 260 -34.99 -1.18 2.77
CA CYS A 260 -36.00 -2.11 2.25
C CYS A 260 -36.02 -3.42 3.03
N ASN A 261 -37.15 -4.13 2.91
CA ASN A 261 -37.27 -5.49 3.44
C ASN A 261 -36.20 -6.37 2.79
N ASP A 262 -35.98 -6.18 1.49
CA ASP A 262 -34.81 -6.68 0.77
C ASP A 262 -33.59 -5.77 0.99
N ILE A 263 -32.44 -6.35 1.31
CA ILE A 263 -31.21 -5.60 1.53
C ILE A 263 -30.32 -5.67 0.29
N PHE A 264 -29.92 -4.51 -0.22
CA PHE A 264 -29.09 -4.38 -1.40
C PHE A 264 -27.84 -3.53 -1.13
N TYR A 265 -26.66 -4.07 -1.43
CA TYR A 265 -25.37 -3.42 -1.23
C TYR A 265 -24.54 -3.38 -2.52
N ILE A 266 -23.76 -2.30 -2.69
CA ILE A 266 -22.76 -2.16 -3.74
C ILE A 266 -21.46 -1.65 -3.11
N TRP A 267 -20.47 -2.54 -2.97
CA TRP A 267 -19.15 -2.22 -2.43
C TRP A 267 -18.14 -2.00 -3.54
N GLY A 268 -17.16 -1.13 -3.29
CA GLY A 268 -16.13 -0.76 -4.27
C GLY A 268 -16.47 0.47 -5.10
N ALA A 269 -17.47 1.26 -4.71
CA ALA A 269 -17.80 2.55 -5.31
C ALA A 269 -18.13 3.60 -4.22
N LYS A 270 -17.23 4.56 -3.97
CA LYS A 270 -17.39 5.64 -2.97
C LYS A 270 -18.63 6.50 -3.15
N SER A 271 -19.16 6.59 -4.37
CA SER A 271 -20.32 7.40 -4.70
C SER A 271 -21.66 6.78 -4.27
N ILE A 272 -21.65 5.56 -3.74
CA ILE A 272 -22.85 4.85 -3.30
C ILE A 272 -22.83 4.65 -1.78
N ALA A 273 -23.85 5.19 -1.11
CA ALA A 273 -24.09 4.93 0.30
C ALA A 273 -24.78 3.57 0.47
N ASN A 274 -24.31 2.78 1.43
CA ASN A 274 -24.79 1.44 1.73
C ASN A 274 -25.47 1.38 3.10
N PRO A 275 -26.53 0.57 3.30
CA PRO A 275 -27.31 -0.13 2.25
C PRO A 275 -28.11 0.84 1.38
N ILE A 276 -28.55 0.40 0.19
CA ILE A 276 -29.48 1.18 -0.64
C ILE A 276 -30.84 1.30 0.07
N LEU A 277 -31.33 2.52 0.25
CA LEU A 277 -32.63 2.81 0.88
C LEU A 277 -33.75 2.80 -0.15
N CYS A 278 -34.95 2.34 0.23
CA CYS A 278 -36.11 2.30 -0.68
C CYS A 278 -36.45 3.65 -1.28
N SER A 279 -36.45 4.69 -0.45
CA SER A 279 -36.75 6.07 -0.87
C SER A 279 -35.80 6.62 -1.92
N THR A 280 -34.60 6.03 -2.05
CA THR A 280 -33.55 6.48 -2.96
C THR A 280 -33.29 5.51 -4.11
N LYS A 281 -33.93 4.32 -4.12
CA LYS A 281 -33.61 3.25 -5.08
C LYS A 281 -33.79 3.69 -6.53
N ASP A 282 -34.88 4.42 -6.81
CA ASP A 282 -35.23 4.89 -8.15
C ASP A 282 -34.25 5.95 -8.66
N ASN A 283 -33.63 6.72 -7.76
CA ASN A 283 -32.64 7.73 -8.12
C ASN A 283 -31.35 7.12 -8.65
N LEU A 284 -31.09 5.84 -8.41
CA LEU A 284 -29.89 5.16 -8.89
C LEU A 284 -30.06 4.59 -10.30
N ILE A 285 -31.31 4.44 -10.77
CA ILE A 285 -31.61 3.80 -12.04
C ILE A 285 -31.16 4.70 -13.21
N GLY A 286 -30.38 4.13 -14.12
CA GLY A 286 -29.86 4.83 -15.30
C GLY A 286 -28.66 5.74 -15.04
N ILE A 287 -28.25 5.96 -13.78
CA ILE A 287 -27.04 6.70 -13.44
C ILE A 287 -25.81 5.80 -13.66
N ARG A 288 -24.78 6.37 -14.28
CA ARG A 288 -23.48 5.70 -14.43
C ARG A 288 -22.61 5.95 -13.21
N PHE A 289 -22.04 4.87 -12.69
CA PHE A 289 -21.10 4.86 -11.59
C PHE A 289 -19.79 4.23 -12.06
N GLU A 290 -18.71 4.54 -11.36
CA GLU A 290 -17.40 3.95 -11.57
C GLU A 290 -16.91 3.37 -10.24
N SER A 291 -16.30 2.18 -10.30
CA SER A 291 -15.64 1.58 -9.15
C SER A 291 -14.34 2.32 -8.79
N ASP A 292 -13.96 2.30 -7.51
CA ASP A 292 -12.72 2.91 -7.03
C ASP A 292 -11.46 2.12 -7.44
N SER A 293 -11.64 0.88 -7.91
CA SER A 293 -10.57 -0.06 -8.24
C SER A 293 -11.04 -1.12 -9.24
N ASN A 294 -10.22 -2.13 -9.51
CA ASN A 294 -10.50 -3.22 -10.45
C ASN A 294 -11.51 -4.29 -9.95
N TRP A 295 -12.32 -3.98 -8.95
CA TRP A 295 -13.34 -4.88 -8.42
C TRP A 295 -14.60 -4.11 -7.99
N LEU A 296 -15.74 -4.79 -8.04
CA LEU A 296 -17.04 -4.32 -7.54
C LEU A 296 -17.81 -5.51 -6.96
N LEU A 297 -18.28 -5.40 -5.72
CA LEU A 297 -19.08 -6.45 -5.07
C LEU A 297 -20.53 -5.98 -4.90
N ILE A 298 -21.44 -6.67 -5.54
CA ILE A 298 -22.88 -6.43 -5.44
C ILE A 298 -23.50 -7.55 -4.60
N GLU A 299 -24.28 -7.22 -3.59
CA GLU A 299 -24.93 -8.19 -2.71
C GLU A 299 -26.44 -7.93 -2.60
N LEU A 300 -27.24 -8.97 -2.80
CA LEU A 300 -28.68 -8.99 -2.60
C LEU A 300 -29.02 -9.99 -1.49
N ARG A 301 -29.85 -9.56 -0.55
CA ARG A 301 -30.51 -10.43 0.43
C ARG A 301 -32.01 -10.15 0.42
N THR A 302 -32.82 -11.13 0.02
CA THR A 302 -34.28 -10.94 0.03
C THR A 302 -34.91 -11.41 1.34
N ASN A 303 -36.01 -10.77 1.70
CA ASN A 303 -36.80 -11.11 2.86
C ASN A 303 -37.45 -12.50 2.67
N PRO A 304 -37.21 -13.48 3.57
CA PRO A 304 -37.86 -14.80 3.47
C PRO A 304 -39.39 -14.76 3.66
N TRP A 305 -39.93 -13.68 4.24
CA TRP A 305 -41.36 -13.52 4.52
C TRP A 305 -42.10 -12.64 3.51
N SER A 306 -41.44 -12.24 2.41
CA SER A 306 -42.11 -11.47 1.36
C SER A 306 -43.22 -12.30 0.71
N GLU A 307 -44.44 -11.75 0.67
CA GLU A 307 -45.57 -12.34 -0.07
C GLU A 307 -45.45 -12.05 -1.58
N GLY A 308 -44.71 -10.99 -1.93
CA GLY A 308 -44.47 -10.53 -3.29
C GLY A 308 -43.40 -11.32 -4.03
N SER A 309 -43.43 -11.20 -5.35
CA SER A 309 -42.40 -11.72 -6.24
C SER A 309 -41.61 -10.54 -6.80
N HIS A 310 -40.32 -10.46 -6.47
CA HIS A 310 -39.45 -9.32 -6.83
C HIS A 310 -38.38 -9.76 -7.81
N ARG A 311 -38.11 -8.94 -8.83
CA ARG A 311 -37.11 -9.24 -9.89
C ARG A 311 -35.67 -9.06 -9.43
N GLY A 312 -35.44 -8.32 -8.34
CA GLY A 312 -34.11 -7.94 -7.88
C GLY A 312 -33.43 -6.91 -8.81
N PRO A 313 -32.11 -6.78 -8.73
CA PRO A 313 -31.34 -5.86 -9.57
C PRO A 313 -31.07 -6.44 -10.97
N ARG A 314 -31.03 -5.55 -11.96
CA ARG A 314 -30.39 -5.81 -13.25
C ARG A 314 -29.37 -4.73 -13.54
N ILE A 315 -28.10 -5.10 -13.55
CA ILE A 315 -26.98 -4.17 -13.62
C ILE A 315 -26.15 -4.49 -14.85
N LYS A 316 -25.84 -3.46 -15.63
CA LYS A 316 -24.90 -3.56 -16.75
C LYS A 316 -23.57 -2.98 -16.33
N TYR A 317 -22.50 -3.63 -16.75
CA TYR A 317 -21.14 -3.19 -16.46
C TYR A 317 -20.24 -3.31 -17.69
N ARG A 318 -19.17 -2.52 -17.70
CA ARG A 318 -18.05 -2.63 -18.63
C ARG A 318 -16.76 -2.23 -17.91
N GLN A 319 -15.66 -2.86 -18.28
CA GLN A 319 -14.34 -2.46 -17.83
C GLN A 319 -13.88 -1.23 -18.64
N VAL A 320 -13.25 -0.27 -17.98
CA VAL A 320 -12.71 0.94 -18.59
C VAL A 320 -11.29 1.14 -18.11
N ASP A 321 -10.44 1.77 -18.92
CA ASP A 321 -9.08 2.08 -18.49
C ASP A 321 -9.14 3.01 -17.28
N ALA A 322 -8.41 2.65 -16.22
CA ALA A 322 -8.40 3.46 -15.02
C ALA A 322 -7.88 4.86 -15.37
N PRO A 323 -8.55 5.94 -14.93
CA PRO A 323 -8.05 7.29 -15.17
C PRO A 323 -6.67 7.38 -14.53
N TYR A 324 -5.64 7.46 -15.38
CA TYR A 324 -4.21 7.40 -15.05
C TYR A 324 -3.90 8.02 -13.68
N GLN A 325 -4.04 7.24 -12.60
CA GLN A 325 -3.41 7.58 -11.33
C GLN A 325 -1.97 7.20 -11.55
N ARG A 326 -1.20 8.16 -12.07
CA ARG A 326 0.24 8.23 -11.84
C ARG A 326 0.42 8.06 -10.34
N SER A 327 0.64 6.82 -9.88
CA SER A 327 1.54 6.65 -8.78
C SER A 327 2.79 7.39 -9.23
N LEU A 328 3.14 8.42 -8.48
CA LEU A 328 4.41 9.09 -8.60
C LEU A 328 5.48 8.06 -8.24
N ARG A 329 5.74 7.08 -9.12
CA ARG A 329 7.10 6.62 -9.34
C ARG A 329 7.82 7.82 -9.94
N ALA A 330 8.26 8.72 -9.09
CA ALA A 330 9.47 9.46 -9.37
C ALA A 330 10.58 8.41 -9.44
N PHE A 331 10.71 7.76 -10.59
CA PHE A 331 12.01 7.28 -11.02
C PHE A 331 12.87 8.53 -11.09
N THR A 332 13.65 8.80 -10.06
CA THR A 332 14.86 9.60 -10.18
C THR A 332 15.89 8.74 -10.93
N THR A 333 15.57 8.39 -12.17
CA THR A 333 16.61 8.15 -13.18
C THR A 333 16.91 9.51 -13.79
N ASP A 334 17.63 10.35 -13.05
CA ASP A 334 18.55 11.29 -13.69
C ASP A 334 19.71 10.46 -14.25
N VAL A 335 19.41 9.69 -15.29
CA VAL A 335 20.39 9.32 -16.30
C VAL A 335 20.54 10.57 -17.16
N ILE A 336 21.39 11.49 -16.72
CA ILE A 336 22.01 12.48 -17.60
C ILE A 336 23.24 11.79 -18.19
N PRO A 337 23.23 11.35 -19.46
CA PRO A 337 24.46 11.08 -20.16
C PRO A 337 25.00 12.43 -20.62
N SER A 338 25.77 13.13 -19.79
CA SER A 338 26.60 14.23 -20.28
C SER A 338 27.79 13.65 -21.03
N ASN A 339 27.52 13.27 -22.28
CA ASN A 339 28.51 13.31 -23.33
C ASN A 339 29.05 14.74 -23.44
N ALA A 340 30.13 15.03 -22.72
CA ALA A 340 31.03 16.14 -23.00
C ALA A 340 32.37 15.56 -23.46
N SER A 341 32.33 14.84 -24.58
CA SER A 341 33.50 14.68 -25.44
C SER A 341 33.71 15.99 -26.21
N SER A 342 34.52 16.91 -25.70
CA SER A 342 35.19 17.89 -26.55
C SER A 342 36.45 18.43 -25.89
N ASN A 343 37.57 17.94 -26.41
CA ASN A 343 38.81 18.68 -26.63
C ASN A 343 39.53 19.26 -25.39
N VAL A 344 40.37 18.39 -24.84
CA VAL A 344 41.71 18.66 -24.30
C VAL A 344 42.28 20.03 -24.71
N PRO A 345 42.62 20.94 -23.78
CA PRO A 345 43.47 22.06 -24.08
C PRO A 345 44.94 21.62 -23.96
N ILE A 346 45.51 21.14 -25.07
CA ILE A 346 46.97 20.97 -25.25
C ILE A 346 47.59 22.36 -25.44
N PHE A 347 47.54 23.24 -24.43
CA PHE A 347 48.12 24.60 -24.55
C PHE A 347 48.81 25.16 -23.30
N ILE A 348 49.02 24.38 -22.24
CA ILE A 348 49.71 24.87 -21.01
C ILE A 348 51.09 24.22 -20.76
N ILE A 349 51.55 23.29 -21.62
CA ILE A 349 52.89 22.66 -21.51
C ILE A 349 53.94 23.27 -22.47
N LEU A 350 53.57 24.24 -23.32
CA LEU A 350 54.49 24.90 -24.27
C LEU A 350 54.90 26.33 -23.90
N LEU A 351 54.53 26.82 -22.71
CA LEU A 351 54.84 28.18 -22.23
C LEU A 351 55.83 28.21 -21.05
N LEU A 352 56.46 27.07 -20.75
CA LEU A 352 57.55 26.93 -19.77
C LEU A 352 58.93 26.63 -20.40
N ILE A 353 59.05 26.70 -21.73
CA ILE A 353 60.32 26.42 -22.46
C ILE A 353 60.92 27.68 -23.13
N THR A 354 60.31 28.87 -23.01
CA THR A 354 60.80 30.09 -23.72
C THR A 354 61.36 31.21 -22.86
N LEU A 355 61.49 31.06 -21.52
CA LEU A 355 61.96 32.14 -20.65
C LEU A 355 62.85 31.65 -19.49
N ILE A 356 63.84 30.80 -19.74
CA ILE A 356 65.08 30.79 -18.94
C ILE A 356 66.26 30.64 -19.90
N ARG A 357 67.15 31.61 -19.75
CA ARG A 357 68.38 31.87 -20.47
C ARG A 357 69.53 31.04 -19.90
#